data_AF-A0A151B2T1-F1
#
_entry.id   AF-A0A151B2T1-F1
#
_cell.length_a   1.000
_cell.length_b   1.000
_cell.length_c   1.000
_cell.angle_alpha   90.00
_cell.angle_beta   90.00
_cell.angle_gamma   90.00
#
_symmetry.space_group_name_H-M   'P 1'
#
loop_
_entity.id
_entity.type
_entity.pdbx_description
1 polymer ?
#
loop_
_entity_poly.entity_id
_entity_poly.type
_entity_poly.pdbx_seq_one_letter_code
_entity_poly.pdbx_strand_id
1 'polypeptide(L)'
;MRYNSNKLNINMLVCSLFTVLALILMPKCVFADGTDYKLFSTIKNVNYNKVWTIKMSSKLDGSTVNNDNVLVRDSLKRKINVNVHLGSKDSEIIVEPPKDGYDIGGTYTLEVTKNVLSSRGYRMPNNIRFVFTIEDLPVVDFCKIDHLPIIEGHSFGVYMNAKTNRDVRYNVFIYDVQRNTYKSITGGYSVPINGKMPFYVKYKDGLKPGVYKLKAYIKRADVKGNKYDSKTKVYYDNLYDLEFRCNKASKNLISIDGGVKLLGNNYKSIEDGYSIRIGDTITIRGMDNISGMSGNYKYKLQAYNLSNIKDIRGLTNYMDKPSWTPQEAGEYILEVWIKSYKETENDTDTKENKTSEVTSARYDAKVFVHIKVRNEEIRYVKYDMTLNEFIEKQGQRGWGEQWVNGGFRKANRTLVEYYINPKNFINDEYGKYQFLKLNYVAGLTVDDLNMFLEGQGVLEGKGAAFLEAAKKNNVNPAYLIAHAILETGGGKSKLAKGVLVSSVDGKPVKPRVTYNMYGIKAYDSNPIKYASEYAYKQGWFTPEKAIIGGQTYIAKNYINNKKLKQDTLYKIRWSPNDITHEYATDVRWAYKQIKYLKELLDKSKRAFLIFEIPVFKKDN
;
A
#
# COMPACT_ATOMS: atom_id res chain seq x y z
N MET A 1 -31.21 -4.32 -31.04
CA MET A 1 -31.89 -5.59 -30.68
C MET A 1 -32.73 -6.05 -31.87
N ARG A 2 -32.28 -7.06 -32.60
CA ARG A 2 -33.11 -7.92 -33.45
C ARG A 2 -32.42 -9.29 -33.46
N TYR A 3 -33.05 -10.27 -32.83
CA TYR A 3 -32.64 -11.67 -32.90
C TYR A 3 -33.20 -12.22 -34.21
N ASN A 4 -32.33 -12.67 -35.12
CA ASN A 4 -32.73 -13.44 -36.29
C ASN A 4 -32.42 -14.91 -36.00
N SER A 5 -33.47 -15.72 -35.93
CA SER A 5 -33.47 -17.17 -35.83
C SER A 5 -33.17 -17.80 -37.18
N ASN A 6 -32.31 -18.82 -37.23
CA ASN A 6 -32.37 -19.87 -38.24
C ASN A 6 -32.04 -21.22 -37.58
N LYS A 7 -32.99 -22.16 -37.67
CA LYS A 7 -32.88 -23.58 -37.29
C LYS A 7 -32.47 -24.40 -38.52
N LEU A 8 -31.67 -25.46 -38.34
CA LEU A 8 -31.86 -26.74 -39.03
C LEU A 8 -31.20 -27.90 -38.26
N ASN A 9 -31.88 -29.05 -38.22
CA ASN A 9 -31.47 -30.33 -37.62
C ASN A 9 -30.73 -31.21 -38.65
N ILE A 10 -29.85 -32.12 -38.19
CA ILE A 10 -29.80 -33.57 -38.53
C ILE A 10 -28.65 -34.29 -37.77
N ASN A 11 -28.88 -35.58 -37.57
CA ASN A 11 -28.29 -36.56 -36.66
C ASN A 11 -26.81 -36.94 -36.84
N MET A 12 -26.25 -37.36 -35.70
CA MET A 12 -25.29 -38.44 -35.43
C MET A 12 -23.81 -38.36 -35.89
N LEU A 13 -22.99 -38.44 -34.83
CA LEU A 13 -21.67 -39.06 -34.69
C LEU A 13 -20.42 -38.31 -35.16
N VAL A 14 -19.54 -38.16 -34.17
CA VAL A 14 -18.12 -37.80 -34.19
C VAL A 14 -17.81 -36.29 -34.22
N CYS A 15 -17.06 -35.89 -33.19
CA CYS A 15 -16.39 -34.62 -33.00
C CYS A 15 -16.04 -33.89 -34.30
N SER A 16 -16.64 -32.71 -34.51
CA SER A 16 -15.96 -31.63 -35.23
C SER A 16 -16.61 -30.28 -34.93
N LEU A 17 -15.74 -29.38 -34.48
CA LEU A 17 -15.93 -27.95 -34.34
C LEU A 17 -15.44 -27.32 -35.65
N PHE A 18 -16.22 -26.47 -36.32
CA PHE A 18 -15.72 -25.38 -37.16
C PHE A 18 -16.81 -24.29 -37.18
N THR A 19 -16.50 -23.00 -37.12
CA THR A 19 -15.63 -22.24 -38.04
C THR A 19 -14.73 -21.20 -37.34
N VAL A 20 -13.40 -21.29 -37.53
CA VAL A 20 -12.56 -20.28 -38.21
C VAL A 20 -11.37 -21.03 -38.83
N LEU A 21 -11.08 -20.68 -40.09
CA LEU A 21 -10.15 -21.29 -41.04
C LEU A 21 -8.68 -21.05 -40.64
N ALA A 22 -7.89 -22.13 -40.46
CA ALA A 22 -6.42 -22.11 -40.56
C ALA A 22 -5.94 -23.52 -40.95
N LEU A 23 -5.42 -23.64 -42.18
CA LEU A 23 -4.90 -24.87 -42.78
C LEU A 23 -3.39 -24.97 -42.48
N ILE A 24 -2.96 -25.86 -41.58
CA ILE A 24 -1.57 -26.37 -41.53
C ILE A 24 -1.62 -27.86 -41.11
N LEU A 25 -0.99 -28.72 -41.92
CA LEU A 25 -0.82 -30.15 -41.68
C LEU A 25 -0.06 -30.42 -40.36
N MET A 26 -0.56 -31.35 -39.54
CA MET A 26 0.17 -31.89 -38.39
C MET A 26 1.00 -33.12 -38.80
N PRO A 27 2.26 -33.28 -38.34
CA PRO A 27 2.81 -34.61 -38.14
C PRO A 27 2.16 -35.22 -36.89
N LYS A 28 1.79 -36.51 -37.01
CA LYS A 28 1.46 -37.35 -35.86
C LYS A 28 2.65 -37.35 -34.90
N CYS A 29 2.44 -36.94 -33.65
CA CYS A 29 3.22 -37.47 -32.55
C CYS A 29 2.32 -37.66 -31.34
N VAL A 30 2.20 -38.93 -30.97
CA VAL A 30 1.58 -39.43 -29.75
C VAL A 30 2.50 -39.10 -28.59
N PHE A 31 1.98 -38.44 -27.57
CA PHE A 31 2.51 -38.52 -26.20
C PHE A 31 1.31 -38.66 -25.26
N ALA A 32 1.20 -39.81 -24.62
CA ALA A 32 0.41 -39.97 -23.41
C ALA A 32 1.26 -39.40 -22.27
N ASP A 33 0.89 -38.23 -21.76
CA ASP A 33 1.59 -37.59 -20.64
C ASP A 33 0.74 -37.73 -19.36
N GLY A 34 1.37 -38.19 -18.28
CA GLY A 34 0.78 -38.60 -17.00
C GLY A 34 0.22 -37.45 -16.16
N THR A 35 -0.64 -36.64 -16.75
CA THR A 35 -1.30 -35.50 -16.10
C THR A 35 -2.81 -35.73 -16.03
N ASP A 36 -3.41 -35.47 -14.86
CA ASP A 36 -4.85 -35.68 -14.58
C ASP A 36 -5.77 -34.66 -15.30
N TYR A 37 -5.25 -33.96 -16.33
CA TYR A 37 -5.94 -32.90 -17.06
C TYR A 37 -5.64 -32.90 -18.57
N LYS A 38 -6.62 -32.44 -19.34
CA LYS A 38 -6.50 -32.10 -20.76
C LYS A 38 -6.32 -30.58 -20.91
N LEU A 39 -5.17 -30.15 -21.45
CA LEU A 39 -4.89 -28.74 -21.72
C LEU A 39 -5.35 -28.34 -23.12
N PHE A 40 -6.10 -27.25 -23.20
CA PHE A 40 -6.49 -26.56 -24.42
C PHE A 40 -5.56 -25.38 -24.69
N SER A 41 -5.58 -24.87 -25.93
CA SER A 41 -4.71 -23.80 -26.40
C SER A 41 -4.85 -22.51 -25.57
N THR A 42 -3.74 -21.78 -25.48
CA THR A 42 -3.67 -20.49 -24.78
C THR A 42 -4.40 -19.40 -25.56
N ILE A 43 -5.27 -18.64 -24.88
CA ILE A 43 -6.01 -17.51 -25.45
C ILE A 43 -5.36 -16.20 -25.00
N LYS A 44 -4.93 -15.35 -25.94
CA LYS A 44 -4.29 -14.06 -25.64
C LYS A 44 -5.25 -12.89 -25.87
N ASN A 45 -4.89 -11.72 -25.34
CA ASN A 45 -5.62 -10.45 -25.51
C ASN A 45 -7.08 -10.53 -25.07
N VAL A 46 -7.34 -11.20 -23.95
CA VAL A 46 -8.68 -11.35 -23.39
C VAL A 46 -9.07 -10.07 -22.66
N ASN A 47 -10.31 -9.61 -22.82
CA ASN A 47 -10.82 -8.48 -22.06
C ASN A 47 -10.86 -8.82 -20.56
N TYR A 48 -10.45 -7.88 -19.71
CA TYR A 48 -10.41 -8.05 -18.26
C TYR A 48 -11.78 -8.35 -17.63
N ASN A 49 -12.89 -8.03 -18.29
CA ASN A 49 -14.26 -8.33 -17.85
C ASN A 49 -14.87 -9.55 -18.55
N LYS A 50 -14.05 -10.40 -19.17
CA LYS A 50 -14.52 -11.56 -19.95
C LYS A 50 -15.35 -12.52 -19.10
N VAL A 51 -16.60 -12.70 -19.51
CA VAL A 51 -17.44 -13.83 -19.11
C VAL A 51 -17.14 -15.02 -20.03
N TRP A 52 -16.89 -16.19 -19.43
CA TRP A 52 -16.67 -17.44 -20.15
C TRP A 52 -17.96 -18.26 -20.21
N THR A 53 -18.27 -18.78 -21.39
CA THR A 53 -19.33 -19.78 -21.58
C THR A 53 -18.68 -21.07 -22.06
N ILE A 54 -18.71 -22.09 -21.21
CA ILE A 54 -18.11 -23.40 -21.48
C ILE A 54 -19.23 -24.34 -21.88
N LYS A 55 -19.16 -24.85 -23.11
CA LYS A 55 -20.18 -25.76 -23.66
C LYS A 55 -19.75 -27.20 -23.45
N MET A 56 -20.64 -27.97 -22.85
CA MET A 56 -20.47 -29.39 -22.55
C MET A 56 -21.30 -30.21 -23.54
N SER A 57 -20.84 -31.43 -23.86
CA SER A 57 -21.53 -32.32 -24.81
C SER A 57 -22.80 -32.97 -24.25
N SER A 58 -23.04 -32.83 -22.94
CA SER A 58 -24.18 -33.41 -22.23
C SER A 58 -24.77 -32.39 -21.27
N LYS A 59 -26.06 -32.55 -20.95
CA LYS A 59 -26.70 -31.79 -19.87
C LYS A 59 -25.99 -32.06 -18.54
N LEU A 60 -25.80 -31.02 -17.74
CA LEU A 60 -25.05 -31.01 -16.50
C LEU A 60 -25.94 -31.16 -15.28
N ASP A 61 -25.38 -31.70 -14.21
CA ASP A 61 -25.96 -31.59 -12.87
C ASP A 61 -25.59 -30.23 -12.28
N GLY A 62 -26.57 -29.34 -12.17
CA GLY A 62 -26.38 -27.97 -11.70
C GLY A 62 -25.81 -27.85 -10.29
N SER A 63 -26.03 -28.85 -9.41
CA SER A 63 -25.47 -28.84 -8.05
C SER A 63 -23.94 -28.93 -8.05
N THR A 64 -23.38 -29.51 -9.12
CA THR A 64 -21.93 -29.72 -9.26
C THR A 64 -21.23 -28.59 -10.01
N VAL A 65 -21.98 -27.66 -10.60
CA VAL A 65 -21.47 -26.47 -11.32
C VAL A 65 -21.33 -25.33 -10.32
N ASN A 66 -20.16 -25.25 -9.69
CA ASN A 66 -19.87 -24.30 -8.63
C ASN A 66 -18.38 -23.95 -8.58
N ASN A 67 -18.03 -23.04 -7.67
CA ASN A 67 -16.69 -22.51 -7.47
C ASN A 67 -15.64 -23.50 -6.93
N ASP A 68 -16.04 -24.72 -6.54
CA ASP A 68 -15.11 -25.75 -6.07
C ASP A 68 -14.71 -26.69 -7.22
N ASN A 69 -15.64 -26.94 -8.15
CA ASN A 69 -15.40 -27.80 -9.30
C ASN A 69 -14.98 -27.03 -10.56
N VAL A 70 -15.15 -25.70 -10.59
CA VAL A 70 -14.69 -24.82 -11.66
C VAL A 70 -13.86 -23.70 -11.05
N LEU A 71 -12.59 -23.64 -11.43
CA LEU A 71 -11.57 -22.85 -10.76
C LEU A 71 -10.90 -21.91 -11.76
N VAL A 72 -10.59 -20.69 -11.32
CA VAL A 72 -9.65 -19.82 -12.02
C VAL A 72 -8.46 -19.56 -11.11
N ARG A 73 -7.24 -19.66 -11.65
CA ARG A 73 -5.99 -19.45 -10.91
C ARG A 73 -5.06 -18.51 -11.65
N ASP A 74 -4.32 -17.68 -10.91
CA ASP A 74 -3.27 -16.86 -11.51
C ASP A 74 -1.98 -17.67 -11.78
N SER A 75 -0.96 -17.00 -12.32
CA SER A 75 0.36 -17.59 -12.57
C SER A 75 1.08 -18.09 -11.31
N LEU A 76 0.71 -17.60 -10.13
CA LEU A 76 1.20 -18.06 -8.83
C LEU A 76 0.34 -19.19 -8.23
N LYS A 77 -0.59 -19.74 -9.02
CA LYS A 77 -1.55 -20.81 -8.66
C LYS A 77 -2.58 -20.41 -7.59
N ARG A 78 -2.68 -19.12 -7.24
CA ARG A 78 -3.66 -18.61 -6.26
C ARG A 78 -5.05 -18.63 -6.87
N LYS A 79 -6.06 -19.07 -6.11
CA LYS A 79 -7.46 -19.11 -6.55
C LYS A 79 -7.99 -17.68 -6.72
N ILE A 80 -8.59 -17.41 -7.87
CA ILE A 80 -9.27 -16.15 -8.18
C ILE A 80 -10.76 -16.30 -7.88
N ASN A 81 -11.33 -15.31 -7.19
CA ASN A 81 -12.74 -15.33 -6.83
C ASN A 81 -13.62 -14.92 -8.02
N VAL A 82 -14.11 -15.91 -8.75
CA VAL A 82 -15.05 -15.79 -9.87
C VAL A 82 -16.47 -16.14 -9.41
N ASN A 83 -17.50 -15.93 -10.23
CA ASN A 83 -18.83 -16.49 -9.97
C ASN A 83 -19.14 -17.56 -11.02
N VAL A 84 -19.48 -18.78 -10.59
CA VAL A 84 -19.74 -19.93 -11.46
C VAL A 84 -21.19 -20.36 -11.32
N HIS A 85 -21.89 -20.49 -12.44
CA HIS A 85 -23.27 -20.99 -12.47
C HIS A 85 -23.60 -21.65 -13.81
N LEU A 86 -24.75 -22.35 -13.88
CA LEU A 86 -25.27 -22.87 -15.13
C LEU A 86 -25.72 -21.75 -16.07
N GLY A 87 -25.48 -21.91 -17.37
CA GLY A 87 -25.99 -21.00 -18.40
C GLY A 87 -27.48 -21.20 -18.69
N SER A 88 -28.00 -20.44 -19.65
CA SER A 88 -29.40 -20.57 -20.10
C SER A 88 -29.74 -21.94 -20.69
N LYS A 89 -28.71 -22.71 -21.08
CA LYS A 89 -28.83 -24.12 -21.48
C LYS A 89 -28.16 -24.98 -20.43
N ASP A 90 -28.80 -26.08 -20.04
CA ASP A 90 -28.29 -27.03 -19.04
C ASP A 90 -26.96 -27.71 -19.43
N SER A 91 -26.47 -27.49 -20.65
CA SER A 91 -25.16 -27.97 -21.13
C SER A 91 -24.08 -26.87 -21.12
N GLU A 92 -24.33 -25.74 -20.47
CA GLU A 92 -23.44 -24.58 -20.45
C GLU A 92 -23.05 -24.20 -19.02
N ILE A 93 -21.77 -23.91 -18.80
CA ILE A 93 -21.24 -23.34 -17.56
C ILE A 93 -20.85 -21.89 -17.85
N ILE A 94 -21.31 -20.97 -17.01
CA ILE A 94 -20.92 -19.56 -17.03
C ILE A 94 -19.90 -19.31 -15.93
N VAL A 95 -18.79 -18.69 -16.29
CA VAL A 95 -17.79 -18.20 -15.34
C VAL A 95 -17.67 -16.69 -15.52
N GLU A 96 -18.25 -15.95 -14.59
CA GLU A 96 -18.14 -14.50 -14.52
C GLU A 96 -16.81 -14.10 -13.90
N PRO A 97 -16.20 -12.99 -14.35
CA PRO A 97 -14.96 -12.50 -13.78
C PRO A 97 -15.14 -12.08 -12.31
N PRO A 98 -14.05 -11.80 -11.58
CA PRO A 98 -14.13 -11.10 -10.30
C PRO A 98 -14.94 -9.80 -10.44
N LYS A 99 -15.51 -9.30 -9.34
CA LYS A 99 -16.30 -8.06 -9.32
C LYS A 99 -15.58 -6.88 -10.00
N ASP A 100 -14.27 -6.76 -9.78
CA ASP A 100 -13.45 -5.70 -10.35
C ASP A 100 -12.82 -6.10 -11.71
N GLY A 101 -13.08 -7.31 -12.18
CA GLY A 101 -12.46 -7.94 -13.34
C GLY A 101 -11.05 -8.48 -13.07
N TYR A 102 -10.48 -9.20 -14.04
CA TYR A 102 -9.10 -9.71 -13.99
C TYR A 102 -8.06 -8.57 -14.03
N ASP A 103 -6.85 -8.82 -13.52
CA ASP A 103 -5.74 -7.86 -13.61
C ASP A 103 -5.21 -7.73 -15.04
N ILE A 104 -4.94 -6.48 -15.48
CA ILE A 104 -4.41 -6.14 -16.80
C ILE A 104 -3.04 -6.80 -17.02
N GLY A 105 -2.84 -7.41 -18.18
CA GLY A 105 -1.64 -8.18 -18.50
C GLY A 105 -1.49 -9.51 -17.73
N GLY A 106 -2.40 -9.81 -16.79
CA GLY A 106 -2.37 -11.02 -15.99
C GLY A 106 -2.60 -12.28 -16.83
N THR A 107 -1.98 -13.38 -16.43
CA THR A 107 -2.19 -14.70 -17.03
C THR A 107 -2.84 -15.64 -16.04
N TYR A 108 -3.87 -16.35 -16.50
CA TYR A 108 -4.77 -17.15 -15.68
C TYR A 108 -4.99 -18.53 -16.31
N THR A 109 -5.28 -19.51 -15.47
CA THR A 109 -5.74 -20.84 -15.88
C THR A 109 -7.17 -21.02 -15.42
N LEU A 110 -8.09 -21.31 -16.34
CA LEU A 110 -9.42 -21.81 -16.01
C LEU A 110 -9.37 -23.33 -16.03
N GLU A 111 -9.87 -23.97 -14.97
CA GLU A 111 -9.96 -25.40 -14.82
C GLU A 111 -11.40 -25.84 -14.53
N VAL A 112 -11.94 -26.75 -15.35
CA VAL A 112 -13.16 -27.50 -15.05
C VAL A 112 -12.74 -28.89 -14.60
N THR A 113 -13.01 -29.24 -13.35
CA THR A 113 -12.58 -30.53 -12.78
C THR A 113 -13.49 -31.67 -13.24
N LYS A 114 -12.99 -32.90 -13.14
CA LYS A 114 -13.76 -34.14 -13.39
C LYS A 114 -14.96 -34.35 -12.44
N ASN A 115 -15.06 -33.52 -11.39
CA ASN A 115 -16.17 -33.53 -10.43
C ASN A 115 -17.39 -32.75 -10.90
N VAL A 116 -17.31 -32.00 -12.01
CA VAL A 116 -18.52 -31.53 -12.70
C VAL A 116 -19.18 -32.72 -13.36
N LEU A 117 -20.42 -33.02 -12.95
CA LEU A 117 -21.17 -34.20 -13.41
C LEU A 117 -22.15 -33.84 -14.52
N SER A 118 -22.40 -34.81 -15.39
CA SER A 118 -23.61 -34.78 -16.22
C SER A 118 -24.86 -35.00 -15.34
N SER A 119 -26.02 -34.58 -15.83
CA SER A 119 -27.34 -34.87 -15.24
C SER A 119 -27.63 -36.37 -15.04
N ARG A 120 -26.86 -37.26 -15.71
CA ARG A 120 -26.92 -38.71 -15.55
C ARG A 120 -25.86 -39.25 -14.56
N GLY A 121 -25.14 -38.39 -13.85
CA GLY A 121 -24.11 -38.75 -12.87
C GLY A 121 -22.73 -39.08 -13.44
N TYR A 122 -22.55 -39.07 -14.78
CA TYR A 122 -21.25 -39.37 -15.39
C TYR A 122 -20.23 -38.24 -15.19
N ARG A 123 -18.97 -38.65 -14.97
CA ARG A 123 -17.79 -37.77 -14.85
C ARG A 123 -17.04 -37.67 -16.18
N MET A 124 -16.32 -36.58 -16.36
CA MET A 124 -15.31 -36.49 -17.41
C MET A 124 -14.07 -37.34 -17.04
N PRO A 125 -13.33 -37.87 -18.04
CA PRO A 125 -12.15 -38.70 -17.76
C PRO A 125 -10.99 -37.91 -17.14
N ASN A 126 -10.83 -36.64 -17.52
CA ASN A 126 -9.78 -35.76 -17.06
C ASN A 126 -10.35 -34.39 -16.71
N ASN A 127 -9.66 -33.63 -15.86
CA ASN A 127 -9.93 -32.20 -15.73
C ASN A 127 -9.69 -31.51 -17.08
N ILE A 128 -10.34 -30.39 -17.35
CA ILE A 128 -10.14 -29.56 -18.54
C ILE A 128 -9.48 -28.27 -18.10
N ARG A 129 -8.37 -27.89 -18.74
CA ARG A 129 -7.69 -26.62 -18.49
C ARG A 129 -7.55 -25.82 -19.77
N PHE A 130 -7.64 -24.49 -19.67
CA PHE A 130 -7.08 -23.60 -20.68
C PHE A 130 -6.46 -22.37 -20.01
N VAL A 131 -5.43 -21.82 -20.65
CA VAL A 131 -4.72 -20.64 -20.17
C VAL A 131 -5.20 -19.42 -20.95
N PHE A 132 -5.39 -18.29 -20.27
CA PHE A 132 -5.70 -17.03 -20.92
C PHE A 132 -4.90 -15.87 -20.36
N THR A 133 -4.54 -14.91 -21.21
CA THR A 133 -3.83 -13.69 -20.84
C THR A 133 -4.70 -12.47 -21.13
N ILE A 134 -4.84 -11.60 -20.14
CA ILE A 134 -5.60 -10.35 -20.26
C ILE A 134 -4.81 -9.35 -21.11
N GLU A 135 -5.51 -8.62 -21.96
CA GLU A 135 -4.95 -7.53 -22.75
C GLU A 135 -4.19 -6.54 -21.86
N ASP A 136 -2.97 -6.20 -22.25
CA ASP A 136 -2.06 -5.34 -21.50
C ASP A 136 -2.15 -3.87 -21.99
N LEU A 137 -3.39 -3.39 -22.13
CA LEU A 137 -3.69 -2.00 -22.45
C LEU A 137 -4.29 -1.30 -21.23
N PRO A 138 -3.88 -0.05 -20.94
CA PRO A 138 -4.35 0.66 -19.77
C PRO A 138 -5.84 0.98 -19.91
N VAL A 139 -6.57 0.78 -18.82
CA VAL A 139 -7.99 1.09 -18.70
C VAL A 139 -8.19 2.01 -17.51
N VAL A 140 -9.09 2.99 -17.62
CA VAL A 140 -9.49 3.83 -16.48
C VAL A 140 -10.24 2.94 -15.49
N ASP A 141 -9.81 2.99 -14.22
CA ASP A 141 -10.31 2.16 -13.12
C ASP A 141 -11.29 2.97 -12.25
N PHE A 142 -10.88 4.19 -11.90
CA PHE A 142 -11.69 5.18 -11.22
C PHE A 142 -11.81 6.45 -12.05
N CYS A 143 -13.00 7.04 -12.09
CA CYS A 143 -13.22 8.38 -12.62
C CYS A 143 -14.39 9.05 -11.89
N LYS A 144 -14.15 10.19 -11.25
CA LYS A 144 -15.18 10.99 -10.55
C LYS A 144 -14.98 12.47 -10.79
N ILE A 145 -16.09 13.17 -10.95
CA ILE A 145 -16.15 14.63 -10.89
C ILE A 145 -16.09 15.03 -9.41
N ASP A 146 -15.25 16.00 -9.07
CA ASP A 146 -14.93 16.38 -7.69
C ASP A 146 -16.16 16.83 -6.88
N HIS A 147 -17.20 17.35 -7.51
CA HIS A 147 -18.48 17.61 -6.86
C HIS A 147 -19.67 17.44 -7.81
N LEU A 148 -20.83 17.16 -7.22
CA LEU A 148 -22.13 17.11 -7.87
C LEU A 148 -23.17 17.77 -6.96
N PRO A 149 -24.20 18.44 -7.52
CA PRO A 149 -24.43 18.67 -8.95
C PRO A 149 -23.45 19.68 -9.56
N ILE A 150 -23.22 19.58 -10.88
CA ILE A 150 -22.55 20.65 -11.63
C ILE A 150 -23.56 21.75 -11.92
N ILE A 151 -23.18 22.99 -11.62
CA ILE A 151 -23.99 24.19 -11.81
C ILE A 151 -23.39 25.06 -12.92
N GLU A 152 -24.25 25.72 -13.68
CA GLU A 152 -23.83 26.58 -14.78
C GLU A 152 -22.80 27.63 -14.33
N GLY A 153 -21.78 27.85 -15.15
CA GLY A 153 -20.68 28.79 -14.84
C GLY A 153 -19.66 28.30 -13.82
N HIS A 154 -19.94 27.25 -13.02
CA HIS A 154 -19.01 26.78 -12.00
C HIS A 154 -17.86 25.97 -12.59
N SER A 155 -16.68 26.11 -11.97
CA SER A 155 -15.53 25.25 -12.26
C SER A 155 -15.71 23.87 -11.64
N PHE A 156 -15.12 22.83 -12.22
CA PHE A 156 -15.10 21.50 -11.62
C PHE A 156 -13.84 20.72 -11.95
N GLY A 157 -13.46 19.82 -11.06
CA GLY A 157 -12.34 18.91 -11.17
C GLY A 157 -12.76 17.49 -11.54
N VAL A 158 -11.80 16.71 -12.03
CA VAL A 158 -11.99 15.31 -12.36
C VAL A 158 -10.79 14.52 -11.83
N TYR A 159 -11.06 13.55 -10.96
CA TYR A 159 -10.11 12.54 -10.52
C TYR A 159 -10.20 11.30 -11.39
N MET A 160 -9.07 10.75 -11.80
CA MET A 160 -8.98 9.49 -12.52
C MET A 160 -7.79 8.66 -12.07
N ASN A 161 -7.88 7.34 -12.14
CA ASN A 161 -6.72 6.46 -12.15
C ASN A 161 -6.97 5.28 -13.12
N ALA A 162 -5.99 4.42 -13.27
CA ALA A 162 -5.97 3.30 -14.20
C ALA A 162 -5.68 1.97 -13.51
N LYS A 163 -6.12 0.88 -14.14
CA LYS A 163 -5.98 -0.48 -13.62
C LYS A 163 -4.61 -1.08 -13.96
N THR A 164 -3.54 -0.29 -13.80
CA THR A 164 -2.18 -0.71 -14.12
C THR A 164 -1.15 0.00 -13.24
N ASN A 165 -0.06 -0.71 -12.90
CA ASN A 165 1.09 -0.14 -12.19
C ASN A 165 2.09 0.54 -13.13
N ARG A 166 1.85 0.52 -14.44
CA ARG A 166 2.72 1.20 -15.42
C ARG A 166 2.34 2.66 -15.58
N ASP A 167 3.26 3.43 -16.11
CA ASP A 167 3.00 4.83 -16.41
C ASP A 167 2.05 4.96 -17.62
N VAL A 168 1.07 5.85 -17.46
CA VAL A 168 0.04 6.16 -18.44
C VAL A 168 -0.01 7.67 -18.68
N ARG A 169 -0.71 8.06 -19.74
CA ARG A 169 -1.07 9.45 -20.02
C ARG A 169 -2.56 9.58 -20.28
N TYR A 170 -3.15 10.67 -19.80
CA TYR A 170 -4.56 11.01 -20.00
C TYR A 170 -4.70 12.22 -20.92
N ASN A 171 -5.65 12.19 -21.84
CA ASN A 171 -6.12 13.36 -22.58
C ASN A 171 -7.64 13.43 -22.43
N VAL A 172 -8.14 14.51 -21.84
CA VAL A 172 -9.52 14.56 -21.33
C VAL A 172 -10.29 15.65 -22.05
N PHE A 173 -11.50 15.32 -22.50
CA PHE A 173 -12.41 16.22 -23.19
C PHE A 173 -13.78 16.23 -22.52
N ILE A 174 -14.48 17.35 -22.66
CA ILE A 174 -15.92 17.47 -22.43
C ILE A 174 -16.58 17.47 -23.80
N TYR A 175 -17.57 16.61 -23.98
CA TYR A 175 -18.43 16.56 -25.15
C TYR A 175 -19.82 17.08 -24.79
N ASP A 176 -20.22 18.19 -25.40
CA ASP A 176 -21.58 18.73 -25.30
C ASP A 176 -22.51 17.92 -26.21
N VAL A 177 -23.42 17.15 -25.62
CA VAL A 177 -24.29 16.23 -26.38
C VAL A 177 -25.27 16.99 -27.27
N GLN A 178 -25.72 18.16 -26.82
CA GLN A 178 -26.71 18.95 -27.56
C GLN A 178 -26.08 19.72 -28.71
N ARG A 179 -24.87 20.27 -28.49
CA ARG A 179 -24.17 21.10 -29.48
C ARG A 179 -23.21 20.30 -30.36
N ASN A 180 -22.98 19.03 -30.05
CA ASN A 180 -22.04 18.15 -30.75
C ASN A 180 -20.62 18.76 -30.83
N THR A 181 -20.17 19.39 -29.74
CA THR A 181 -18.85 20.04 -29.66
C THR A 181 -17.98 19.39 -28.60
N TYR A 182 -16.67 19.36 -28.88
CA TYR A 182 -15.65 18.87 -27.95
C TYR A 182 -14.82 20.02 -27.42
N LYS A 183 -14.50 19.99 -26.13
CA LYS A 183 -13.57 20.93 -25.50
C LYS A 183 -12.54 20.16 -24.70
N SER A 184 -11.25 20.38 -24.99
CA SER A 184 -10.18 19.76 -24.21
C SER A 184 -10.10 20.39 -22.83
N ILE A 185 -9.94 19.56 -21.80
CA ILE A 185 -9.66 19.99 -20.42
C ILE A 185 -8.15 20.03 -20.17
N THR A 186 -7.42 19.01 -20.65
CA THR A 186 -5.98 18.85 -20.40
C THR A 186 -5.10 19.64 -21.37
N GLY A 187 -5.64 20.11 -22.51
CA GLY A 187 -4.86 20.77 -23.56
C GLY A 187 -3.91 19.83 -24.32
N GLY A 188 -4.08 18.51 -24.19
CA GLY A 188 -3.16 17.49 -24.70
C GLY A 188 -3.03 16.30 -23.75
N TYR A 189 -2.08 15.41 -24.04
CA TYR A 189 -1.75 14.32 -23.12
C TYR A 189 -0.99 14.84 -21.90
N SER A 190 -1.35 14.35 -20.72
CA SER A 190 -0.63 14.61 -19.47
C SER A 190 0.84 14.17 -19.55
N VAL A 191 1.65 14.63 -18.61
CA VAL A 191 2.92 13.98 -18.28
C VAL A 191 2.68 12.52 -17.85
N PRO A 192 3.66 11.61 -18.02
CA PRO A 192 3.56 10.26 -17.50
C PRO A 192 3.23 10.26 -16.01
N ILE A 193 2.27 9.44 -15.63
CA ILE A 193 1.90 9.20 -14.24
C ILE A 193 1.69 7.71 -14.03
N ASN A 194 2.12 7.19 -12.89
CA ASN A 194 1.83 5.80 -12.53
C ASN A 194 0.32 5.56 -12.55
N GLY A 195 -0.13 4.53 -13.28
CA GLY A 195 -1.55 4.27 -13.50
C GLY A 195 -2.37 4.13 -12.21
N LYS A 196 -1.80 3.61 -11.11
CA LYS A 196 -2.52 3.49 -9.84
C LYS A 196 -2.64 4.80 -9.07
N MET A 197 -1.85 5.82 -9.41
CA MET A 197 -1.91 7.13 -8.76
C MET A 197 -3.06 7.97 -9.34
N PRO A 198 -3.73 8.78 -8.50
CA PRO A 198 -4.77 9.67 -8.99
C PRO A 198 -4.18 10.79 -9.86
N PHE A 199 -4.73 10.92 -11.06
CA PHE A 199 -4.60 12.07 -11.94
C PHE A 199 -5.77 13.01 -11.71
N TYR A 200 -5.49 14.31 -11.51
CA TYR A 200 -6.50 15.34 -11.32
C TYR A 200 -6.39 16.41 -12.41
N VAL A 201 -7.53 16.81 -12.99
CA VAL A 201 -7.60 17.93 -13.94
C VAL A 201 -8.81 18.80 -13.64
N LYS A 202 -8.63 20.13 -13.67
CA LYS A 202 -9.68 21.11 -13.42
C LYS A 202 -10.13 21.81 -14.70
N TYR A 203 -11.44 21.85 -14.94
CA TYR A 203 -12.09 22.64 -15.97
C TYR A 203 -12.63 23.95 -15.38
N LYS A 204 -12.12 25.09 -15.86
CA LYS A 204 -12.34 26.40 -15.22
C LYS A 204 -13.46 27.24 -15.84
N ASP A 205 -13.78 27.02 -17.12
CA ASP A 205 -14.56 27.97 -17.91
C ASP A 205 -16.08 27.88 -17.69
N GLY A 206 -16.53 26.97 -16.81
CA GLY A 206 -17.94 26.69 -16.60
C GLY A 206 -18.63 26.05 -17.80
N LEU A 207 -19.80 25.47 -17.54
CA LEU A 207 -20.66 24.88 -18.57
C LEU A 207 -21.99 25.60 -18.63
N LYS A 208 -22.66 25.49 -19.79
CA LYS A 208 -24.07 25.88 -19.92
C LYS A 208 -24.95 24.73 -19.41
N PRO A 209 -26.22 24.98 -19.05
CA PRO A 209 -27.15 23.89 -18.74
C PRO A 209 -27.26 22.90 -19.90
N GLY A 210 -27.18 21.61 -19.61
CA GLY A 210 -27.15 20.58 -20.65
C GLY A 210 -26.64 19.22 -20.17
N VAL A 211 -26.64 18.26 -21.10
CA VAL A 211 -26.08 16.92 -20.90
C VAL A 211 -24.72 16.86 -21.57
N TYR A 212 -23.73 16.36 -20.84
CA TYR A 212 -22.33 16.30 -21.24
C TYR A 212 -21.79 14.89 -21.07
N LYS A 213 -20.78 14.55 -21.87
CA LYS A 213 -19.94 13.36 -21.66
C LYS A 213 -18.51 13.79 -21.40
N LEU A 214 -17.95 13.34 -20.28
CA LEU A 214 -16.51 13.35 -20.06
C LEU A 214 -15.90 12.20 -20.87
N LYS A 215 -14.93 12.52 -21.72
CA LYS A 215 -14.20 11.59 -22.57
C LYS A 215 -12.74 11.54 -22.13
N ALA A 216 -12.33 10.47 -21.47
CA ALA A 216 -10.95 10.28 -21.01
C ALA A 216 -10.22 9.28 -21.91
N TYR A 217 -9.38 9.79 -22.80
CA TYR A 217 -8.49 8.98 -23.63
C TYR A 217 -7.25 8.62 -22.83
N ILE A 218 -6.97 7.33 -22.70
CA ILE A 218 -5.81 6.80 -21.96
C ILE A 218 -4.89 6.02 -22.89
N LYS A 219 -3.58 6.18 -22.69
CA LYS A 219 -2.55 5.38 -23.38
C LYS A 219 -1.36 5.09 -22.48
N ARG A 220 -0.57 4.09 -22.86
CA ARG A 220 0.76 3.82 -22.29
C ARG A 220 1.66 5.05 -22.50
N ALA A 221 2.50 5.36 -21.51
CA ALA A 221 3.27 6.62 -21.50
C ALA A 221 4.17 6.80 -22.73
N ASP A 222 4.87 5.74 -23.13
CA ASP A 222 6.01 5.81 -24.07
C ASP A 222 5.72 5.31 -25.48
N VAL A 223 4.47 4.98 -25.78
CA VAL A 223 4.08 4.49 -27.11
C VAL A 223 2.91 5.29 -27.68
N LYS A 224 2.81 5.29 -29.02
CA LYS A 224 1.62 5.81 -29.71
C LYS A 224 0.42 4.91 -29.39
N GLY A 225 -0.75 5.51 -29.18
CA GLY A 225 -1.97 4.76 -28.93
C GLY A 225 -2.38 3.93 -30.15
N ASN A 226 -2.92 2.74 -29.91
CA ASN A 226 -3.28 1.78 -30.96
C ASN A 226 -4.54 2.16 -31.78
N LYS A 227 -5.35 3.12 -31.30
CA LYS A 227 -6.58 3.59 -31.93
C LYS A 227 -6.49 5.09 -32.22
N TYR A 228 -7.27 5.58 -33.17
CA TYR A 228 -7.34 7.00 -33.53
C TYR A 228 -8.79 7.49 -33.52
N ASP A 229 -9.05 8.62 -32.87
CA ASP A 229 -10.35 9.30 -32.90
C ASP A 229 -10.25 10.49 -33.86
N SER A 230 -11.04 10.47 -34.94
CA SER A 230 -11.01 11.53 -35.96
C SER A 230 -11.62 12.85 -35.50
N LYS A 231 -12.53 12.85 -34.50
CA LYS A 231 -13.18 14.06 -34.00
C LYS A 231 -12.25 14.86 -33.10
N THR A 232 -11.56 14.18 -32.19
CA THR A 232 -10.60 14.81 -31.26
C THR A 232 -9.18 14.83 -31.81
N LYS A 233 -8.90 14.08 -32.89
CA LYS A 233 -7.57 13.91 -33.52
C LYS A 233 -6.53 13.32 -32.58
N VAL A 234 -6.94 12.39 -31.72
CA VAL A 234 -6.08 11.79 -30.69
C VAL A 234 -5.85 10.31 -30.95
N TYR A 235 -4.60 9.86 -30.79
CA TYR A 235 -4.27 8.43 -30.71
C TYR A 235 -4.34 7.94 -29.27
N TYR A 236 -5.02 6.83 -29.00
CA TYR A 236 -5.27 6.30 -27.66
C TYR A 236 -5.24 4.77 -27.62
N ASP A 237 -5.07 4.16 -26.44
CA ASP A 237 -5.20 2.71 -26.27
C ASP A 237 -6.63 2.35 -25.84
N ASN A 238 -7.19 3.10 -24.88
CA ASN A 238 -8.56 2.95 -24.44
C ASN A 238 -9.26 4.30 -24.19
N LEU A 239 -10.60 4.29 -24.16
CA LEU A 239 -11.45 5.44 -23.95
C LEU A 239 -12.43 5.13 -22.82
N TYR A 240 -12.53 6.06 -21.87
CA TYR A 240 -13.54 6.02 -20.81
C TYR A 240 -14.55 7.17 -21.01
N ASP A 241 -15.82 6.83 -20.86
CA ASP A 241 -16.95 7.74 -21.05
C ASP A 241 -17.77 7.85 -19.76
N LEU A 242 -17.99 9.07 -19.28
CA LEU A 242 -18.89 9.36 -18.16
C LEU A 242 -19.90 10.44 -18.55
N GLU A 243 -21.19 10.10 -18.51
CA GLU A 243 -22.27 11.07 -18.75
C GLU A 243 -22.62 11.83 -17.46
N PHE A 244 -22.83 13.14 -17.57
CA PHE A 244 -23.25 13.99 -16.47
C PHE A 244 -24.10 15.18 -16.96
N ARG A 245 -24.78 15.85 -16.02
CA ARG A 245 -25.64 17.01 -16.31
C ARG A 245 -25.11 18.26 -15.62
N CYS A 246 -25.03 19.35 -16.39
CA CYS A 246 -24.91 20.71 -15.86
C CYS A 246 -26.31 21.29 -15.67
N ASN A 247 -26.58 21.80 -14.47
CA ASN A 247 -27.89 22.34 -14.09
C ASN A 247 -27.86 23.86 -14.10
N LYS A 248 -29.02 24.46 -14.37
CA LYS A 248 -29.22 25.90 -14.18
C LYS A 248 -29.14 26.23 -12.70
N ALA A 249 -28.53 27.36 -12.35
CA ALA A 249 -28.47 27.82 -10.97
C ALA A 249 -29.89 28.03 -10.42
N SER A 250 -30.15 27.59 -9.19
CA SER A 250 -31.47 27.65 -8.57
C SER A 250 -31.37 27.71 -7.04
N LYS A 251 -32.32 28.39 -6.40
CA LYS A 251 -32.47 28.41 -4.93
C LYS A 251 -32.86 27.04 -4.35
N ASN A 252 -33.33 26.11 -5.18
CA ASN A 252 -33.76 24.77 -4.77
C ASN A 252 -32.67 23.69 -4.96
N LEU A 253 -31.47 24.07 -5.40
CA LEU A 253 -30.33 23.17 -5.57
C LEU A 253 -29.19 23.62 -4.66
N ILE A 254 -28.49 22.67 -4.04
CA ILE A 254 -27.21 22.98 -3.40
C ILE A 254 -26.19 23.20 -4.51
N SER A 255 -25.46 24.30 -4.40
CA SER A 255 -24.35 24.65 -5.26
C SER A 255 -23.08 24.78 -4.42
N ILE A 256 -22.03 24.06 -4.81
CA ILE A 256 -20.75 23.99 -4.09
C ILE A 256 -19.64 24.40 -5.06
N ASP A 257 -19.06 25.59 -4.88
CA ASP A 257 -17.93 26.10 -5.69
C ASP A 257 -16.66 26.25 -4.85
N GLY A 258 -16.30 25.19 -4.11
CA GLY A 258 -15.22 25.25 -3.11
C GLY A 258 -14.93 23.95 -2.36
N GLY A 259 -15.84 22.97 -2.40
CA GLY A 259 -15.67 21.64 -1.81
C GLY A 259 -16.18 21.53 -0.37
N VAL A 260 -15.58 20.64 0.42
CA VAL A 260 -15.92 20.37 1.83
C VAL A 260 -14.80 20.82 2.77
N LYS A 261 -15.17 21.35 3.94
CA LYS A 261 -14.23 21.67 5.03
C LYS A 261 -13.87 20.41 5.80
N LEU A 262 -12.64 19.93 5.57
CA LEU A 262 -12.04 18.79 6.25
C LEU A 262 -11.07 19.27 7.34
N LEU A 263 -11.20 18.75 8.56
CA LEU A 263 -10.26 19.01 9.65
C LEU A 263 -9.58 17.73 10.12
N GLY A 264 -8.26 17.78 10.32
CA GLY A 264 -7.49 16.72 10.99
C GLY A 264 -7.52 16.83 12.52
N ASN A 265 -6.81 15.93 13.22
CA ASN A 265 -6.71 15.83 14.68
C ASN A 265 -6.35 17.17 15.41
N ASN A 266 -5.73 18.13 14.72
CA ASN A 266 -5.34 19.43 15.27
C ASN A 266 -6.13 20.62 14.68
N TYR A 267 -7.34 20.39 14.14
CA TYR A 267 -8.15 21.42 13.48
C TYR A 267 -7.47 22.09 12.28
N LYS A 268 -6.39 21.51 11.76
CA LYS A 268 -5.76 21.98 10.52
C LYS A 268 -6.65 21.63 9.34
N SER A 269 -6.89 22.61 8.47
CA SER A 269 -7.59 22.38 7.20
C SER A 269 -6.82 21.37 6.36
N ILE A 270 -7.57 20.42 5.81
CA ILE A 270 -7.07 19.41 4.88
C ILE A 270 -7.59 19.80 3.50
N GLU A 271 -6.65 20.12 2.61
CA GLU A 271 -6.93 20.43 1.21
C GLU A 271 -6.76 19.18 0.33
N ASP A 272 -7.11 19.32 -0.94
CA ASP A 272 -6.92 18.25 -1.92
C ASP A 272 -5.43 17.83 -2.03
N GLY A 273 -5.19 16.52 -2.00
CA GLY A 273 -3.83 15.95 -2.06
C GLY A 273 -3.02 16.10 -0.77
N TYR A 274 -3.64 16.52 0.34
CA TYR A 274 -3.01 16.66 1.65
C TYR A 274 -2.58 15.29 2.21
N SER A 275 -1.45 15.27 2.94
CA SER A 275 -0.91 14.06 3.57
C SER A 275 -1.25 13.98 5.05
N ILE A 276 -1.86 12.88 5.47
CA ILE A 276 -2.13 12.54 6.87
C ILE A 276 -1.39 11.27 7.28
N ARG A 277 -1.25 11.06 8.59
CA ARG A 277 -0.63 9.84 9.13
C ARG A 277 -1.67 8.74 9.25
N ILE A 278 -1.24 7.47 9.15
CA ILE A 278 -2.08 6.36 9.61
C ILE A 278 -2.50 6.62 11.06
N GLY A 279 -3.76 6.38 11.38
CA GLY A 279 -4.31 6.63 12.72
C GLY A 279 -4.75 8.07 12.97
N ASP A 280 -4.45 9.03 12.09
CA ASP A 280 -5.01 10.37 12.20
C ASP A 280 -6.50 10.39 11.84
N THR A 281 -7.33 11.09 12.62
CA THR A 281 -8.76 11.19 12.33
C THR A 281 -9.06 12.43 11.49
N ILE A 282 -9.78 12.22 10.40
CA ILE A 282 -10.39 13.28 9.58
C ILE A 282 -11.83 13.46 10.04
N THR A 283 -12.27 14.70 10.22
CA THR A 283 -13.65 15.05 10.55
C THR A 283 -14.21 16.05 9.55
N ILE A 284 -15.42 15.79 9.03
CA ILE A 284 -16.17 16.74 8.22
C ILE A 284 -16.78 17.81 9.14
N ARG A 285 -16.59 19.09 8.82
CA ARG A 285 -17.02 20.21 9.70
C ARG A 285 -17.94 21.22 9.04
N GLY A 286 -18.10 21.13 7.72
CA GLY A 286 -18.90 22.06 6.94
C GLY A 286 -18.56 21.97 5.45
N MET A 287 -19.05 22.92 4.66
CA MET A 287 -18.69 23.05 3.24
C MET A 287 -18.18 24.46 2.95
N ASP A 288 -17.46 24.60 1.84
CA ASP A 288 -16.91 25.87 1.35
C ASP A 288 -17.75 26.39 0.17
N ASN A 289 -17.91 27.72 0.09
CA ASN A 289 -18.56 28.42 -1.02
C ASN A 289 -19.94 27.84 -1.42
N ILE A 290 -20.81 27.66 -0.42
CA ILE A 290 -22.18 27.16 -0.63
C ILE A 290 -23.08 28.30 -1.13
N SER A 291 -23.87 28.03 -2.17
CA SER A 291 -24.97 28.89 -2.59
C SER A 291 -26.20 28.07 -2.98
N GLY A 292 -27.32 28.74 -3.27
CA GLY A 292 -28.59 28.08 -3.60
C GLY A 292 -29.39 27.70 -2.34
N MET A 293 -29.67 26.41 -2.16
CA MET A 293 -30.49 25.92 -1.05
C MET A 293 -29.75 26.02 0.30
N SER A 294 -30.21 26.91 1.18
CA SER A 294 -29.69 27.11 2.53
C SER A 294 -30.41 26.25 3.57
N GLY A 295 -29.70 25.77 4.59
CA GLY A 295 -30.27 25.01 5.71
C GLY A 295 -29.19 24.36 6.57
N ASN A 296 -29.61 23.59 7.57
CA ASN A 296 -28.71 22.68 8.28
C ASN A 296 -28.36 21.50 7.37
N TYR A 297 -27.13 21.00 7.43
CA TYR A 297 -26.70 19.89 6.58
C TYR A 297 -26.23 18.72 7.43
N LYS A 298 -26.59 17.52 6.98
CA LYS A 298 -26.03 16.27 7.48
C LYS A 298 -25.18 15.62 6.39
N TYR A 299 -24.21 14.82 6.83
CA TYR A 299 -23.17 14.26 5.99
C TYR A 299 -23.07 12.76 6.16
N LYS A 300 -22.79 12.05 5.07
CA LYS A 300 -22.40 10.65 5.07
C LYS A 300 -21.04 10.54 4.39
N LEU A 301 -20.11 9.79 4.96
CA LEU A 301 -18.71 9.71 4.50
C LEU A 301 -18.35 8.27 4.14
N GLN A 302 -17.73 8.11 2.96
CA GLN A 302 -17.11 6.88 2.50
C GLN A 302 -15.66 7.14 2.08
N ALA A 303 -14.79 6.14 2.22
CA ALA A 303 -13.38 6.23 1.83
C ALA A 303 -12.99 5.07 0.92
N TYR A 304 -12.43 5.41 -0.24
CA TYR A 304 -11.98 4.46 -1.26
C TYR A 304 -10.46 4.45 -1.33
N ASN A 305 -9.81 3.32 -1.06
CA ASN A 305 -8.38 3.16 -1.32
C ASN A 305 -8.15 2.85 -2.80
N LEU A 306 -7.45 3.72 -3.51
CA LEU A 306 -7.24 3.64 -4.97
C LEU A 306 -6.33 2.49 -5.40
N SER A 307 -5.52 1.92 -4.49
CA SER A 307 -4.65 0.80 -4.84
C SER A 307 -5.44 -0.50 -5.08
N ASN A 308 -6.49 -0.73 -4.29
CA ASN A 308 -7.26 -1.98 -4.29
C ASN A 308 -8.77 -1.79 -4.49
N ILE A 309 -9.25 -0.54 -4.67
CA ILE A 309 -10.67 -0.12 -4.78
C ILE A 309 -11.58 -0.93 -3.84
N LYS A 310 -11.18 -1.04 -2.58
CA LYS A 310 -12.03 -1.59 -1.52
C LYS A 310 -12.77 -0.43 -0.87
N ASP A 311 -14.09 -0.57 -0.74
CA ASP A 311 -14.85 0.26 0.21
C ASP A 311 -14.41 -0.15 1.61
N ILE A 312 -13.64 0.71 2.27
CA ILE A 312 -13.02 0.39 3.56
C ILE A 312 -13.88 0.92 4.72
N ARG A 313 -14.90 1.76 4.44
CA ARG A 313 -15.85 2.23 5.46
C ARG A 313 -17.02 2.97 4.82
N GLY A 314 -18.17 2.30 4.70
CA GLY A 314 -19.44 2.98 4.49
C GLY A 314 -20.06 3.33 5.84
N LEU A 315 -19.95 4.58 6.32
CA LEU A 315 -20.93 5.04 7.32
C LEU A 315 -22.29 5.00 6.62
N THR A 316 -23.26 4.23 7.12
CA THR A 316 -24.56 4.07 6.44
C THR A 316 -25.47 5.27 6.65
N ASN A 317 -25.30 5.98 7.78
CA ASN A 317 -26.22 7.01 8.25
C ASN A 317 -25.64 8.43 8.09
N TYR A 318 -26.52 9.40 7.88
CA TYR A 318 -26.19 10.82 7.84
C TYR A 318 -25.97 11.36 9.26
N MET A 319 -24.89 12.10 9.48
CA MET A 319 -24.48 12.66 10.78
C MET A 319 -24.00 14.11 10.62
N ASP A 320 -23.98 14.89 11.70
CA ASP A 320 -23.56 16.29 11.63
C ASP A 320 -22.06 16.46 11.39
N LYS A 321 -21.24 15.55 11.92
CA LYS A 321 -19.76 15.61 11.87
C LYS A 321 -19.15 14.21 11.73
N PRO A 322 -19.37 13.50 10.60
CA PRO A 322 -18.76 12.19 10.40
C PRO A 322 -17.24 12.27 10.41
N SER A 323 -16.62 11.19 10.89
CA SER A 323 -15.18 11.07 10.99
C SER A 323 -14.68 9.74 10.47
N TRP A 324 -13.43 9.73 10.02
CA TRP A 324 -12.74 8.54 9.50
C TRP A 324 -11.28 8.53 9.92
N THR A 325 -10.79 7.33 10.26
CA THR A 325 -9.42 7.08 10.69
C THR A 325 -8.84 5.96 9.82
N PRO A 326 -7.91 6.24 8.90
CA PRO A 326 -7.33 5.23 8.04
C PRO A 326 -6.48 4.25 8.85
N GLN A 327 -6.54 2.98 8.48
CA GLN A 327 -5.75 1.90 9.08
C GLN A 327 -4.59 1.44 8.18
N GLU A 328 -4.57 1.89 6.92
CA GLU A 328 -3.57 1.49 5.93
C GLU A 328 -3.08 2.73 5.17
N ALA A 329 -1.78 2.76 4.85
CA ALA A 329 -1.21 3.77 3.97
C ALA A 329 -1.73 3.58 2.54
N GLY A 330 -1.79 4.67 1.79
CA GLY A 330 -2.26 4.62 0.41
C GLY A 330 -2.80 5.96 -0.08
N GLU A 331 -3.31 5.92 -1.30
CA GLU A 331 -4.01 7.03 -1.93
C GLU A 331 -5.51 6.80 -1.78
N TYR A 332 -6.24 7.77 -1.24
CA TYR A 332 -7.65 7.63 -0.92
C TYR A 332 -8.50 8.72 -1.58
N ILE A 333 -9.70 8.37 -2.02
CA ILE A 333 -10.76 9.34 -2.31
C ILE A 333 -11.82 9.24 -1.22
N LEU A 334 -12.10 10.36 -0.57
CA LEU A 334 -13.22 10.51 0.35
C LEU A 334 -14.46 10.94 -0.45
N GLU A 335 -15.55 10.18 -0.39
CA GLU A 335 -16.85 10.58 -0.92
C GLU A 335 -17.73 11.07 0.23
N VAL A 336 -18.11 12.34 0.18
CA VAL A 336 -18.98 12.99 1.14
C VAL A 336 -20.33 13.23 0.50
N TRP A 337 -21.37 12.58 1.01
CA TRP A 337 -22.75 12.81 0.60
C TRP A 337 -23.35 13.84 1.55
N ILE A 338 -24.05 14.81 0.99
CA ILE A 338 -24.62 15.94 1.70
C ILE A 338 -26.13 15.91 1.54
N LYS A 339 -26.84 16.17 2.63
CA LYS A 339 -28.30 16.31 2.64
C LYS A 339 -28.67 17.52 3.49
N SER A 340 -29.49 18.41 2.93
CA SER A 340 -30.14 19.51 3.62
C SER A 340 -31.24 18.99 4.55
N TYR A 341 -31.41 19.68 5.66
CA TYR A 341 -32.40 19.40 6.68
C TYR A 341 -33.13 20.70 7.00
N LYS A 342 -34.46 20.70 6.89
CA LYS A 342 -35.32 21.78 7.40
C LYS A 342 -35.95 21.28 8.70
N GLU A 343 -35.80 22.02 9.78
CA GLU A 343 -36.32 21.66 11.11
C GLU A 343 -37.84 21.82 11.27
N THR A 344 -38.57 22.29 10.24
CA THR A 344 -40.00 22.57 10.34
C THR A 344 -40.81 21.77 9.33
N GLU A 345 -41.29 20.61 9.75
CA GLU A 345 -42.63 20.08 9.44
C GLU A 345 -42.93 19.00 10.47
N ASN A 346 -43.99 19.20 11.26
CA ASN A 346 -44.47 18.22 12.21
C ASN A 346 -44.75 16.91 11.47
N ASP A 347 -44.10 15.84 11.93
CA ASP A 347 -44.34 14.46 11.55
C ASP A 347 -45.70 14.02 12.08
N THR A 348 -46.76 14.51 11.43
CA THR A 348 -48.11 13.98 11.51
C THR A 348 -48.60 13.81 10.09
N ASP A 349 -48.06 12.81 9.38
CA ASP A 349 -48.84 12.20 8.31
C ASP A 349 -49.02 10.71 8.60
N THR A 350 -50.29 10.41 8.80
CA THR A 350 -50.88 9.16 9.21
C THR A 350 -50.59 8.04 8.24
N LYS A 351 -50.50 6.83 8.81
CA LYS A 351 -50.62 5.54 8.14
C LYS A 351 -51.74 5.57 7.08
N GLU A 352 -51.39 5.37 5.80
CA GLU A 352 -52.06 4.46 4.84
C GLU A 352 -51.61 4.75 3.41
N ASN A 353 -50.64 3.98 2.92
CA ASN A 353 -50.75 3.18 1.69
C ASN A 353 -49.40 2.54 1.33
N LYS A 354 -49.30 1.24 1.59
CA LYS A 354 -48.25 0.38 1.07
C LYS A 354 -48.57 0.04 -0.39
N THR A 355 -47.82 0.64 -1.31
CA THR A 355 -47.49 0.03 -2.61
C THR A 355 -46.04 0.35 -2.97
N SER A 356 -45.19 -0.66 -2.77
CA SER A 356 -44.05 -1.03 -3.62
C SER A 356 -43.28 0.08 -4.37
N GLU A 357 -42.36 0.77 -3.69
CA GLU A 357 -41.05 1.18 -4.24
C GLU A 357 -40.17 1.69 -3.08
N VAL A 358 -39.14 0.92 -2.72
CA VAL A 358 -38.11 1.33 -1.76
C VAL A 358 -37.25 2.39 -2.44
N THR A 359 -37.61 3.67 -2.27
CA THR A 359 -36.85 4.80 -2.81
C THR A 359 -35.61 5.05 -1.95
N SER A 360 -34.44 4.83 -2.56
CA SER A 360 -33.12 5.20 -2.06
C SER A 360 -33.09 6.66 -1.58
N ALA A 361 -32.63 6.91 -0.36
CA ALA A 361 -32.49 8.25 0.21
C ALA A 361 -31.73 9.20 -0.73
N ARG A 362 -32.43 10.21 -1.25
CA ARG A 362 -31.92 11.25 -2.17
C ARG A 362 -30.88 12.10 -1.44
N TYR A 363 -29.66 12.20 -1.99
CA TYR A 363 -28.65 13.18 -1.56
C TYR A 363 -28.87 14.49 -2.33
N ASP A 364 -28.49 15.62 -1.74
CA ASP A 364 -28.59 16.94 -2.38
C ASP A 364 -27.28 17.34 -3.07
N ALA A 365 -26.14 16.88 -2.54
CA ALA A 365 -24.83 17.06 -3.16
C ALA A 365 -23.88 15.92 -2.80
N LYS A 366 -22.82 15.78 -3.60
CA LYS A 366 -21.67 14.89 -3.33
C LYS A 366 -20.38 15.65 -3.59
N VAL A 367 -19.37 15.38 -2.77
CA VAL A 367 -18.01 15.89 -2.98
C VAL A 367 -17.02 14.75 -2.83
N PHE A 368 -15.99 14.75 -3.67
CA PHE A 368 -14.89 13.81 -3.68
C PHE A 368 -13.59 14.56 -3.35
N VAL A 369 -12.81 14.07 -2.40
CA VAL A 369 -11.53 14.70 -1.99
C VAL A 369 -10.42 13.66 -1.99
N HIS A 370 -9.29 13.97 -2.62
CA HIS A 370 -8.10 13.12 -2.57
C HIS A 370 -7.28 13.36 -1.30
N ILE A 371 -6.95 12.26 -0.61
CA ILE A 371 -6.13 12.23 0.60
C ILE A 371 -4.99 11.24 0.45
N LYS A 372 -3.79 11.64 0.88
CA LYS A 372 -2.61 10.76 0.99
C LYS A 372 -2.50 10.28 2.42
N VAL A 373 -2.57 8.97 2.64
CA VAL A 373 -2.27 8.39 3.96
C VAL A 373 -0.86 7.83 3.92
N ARG A 374 -0.01 8.30 4.84
CA ARG A 374 1.39 7.89 4.96
C ARG A 374 1.64 7.18 6.29
N ASN A 375 2.48 6.16 6.25
CA ASN A 375 3.05 5.50 7.43
C ASN A 375 4.49 5.96 7.69
N GLU A 376 5.00 6.91 6.92
CA GLU A 376 6.34 7.48 7.11
C GLU A 376 6.42 8.97 6.80
N GLU A 377 7.42 9.64 7.39
CA GLU A 377 7.78 11.03 7.17
C GLU A 377 9.29 11.16 7.01
N ILE A 378 9.74 11.89 5.98
CA ILE A 378 11.14 12.23 5.77
C ILE A 378 11.37 13.68 6.20
N ARG A 379 12.34 13.89 7.10
CA ARG A 379 12.81 15.20 7.55
C ARG A 379 14.25 15.39 7.14
N TYR A 380 14.56 16.54 6.56
CA TYR A 380 15.93 16.92 6.21
C TYR A 380 16.55 17.75 7.33
N VAL A 381 17.67 17.30 7.87
CA VAL A 381 18.38 17.96 8.97
C VAL A 381 19.67 18.59 8.45
N LYS A 382 19.74 19.92 8.45
CA LYS A 382 20.91 20.66 7.97
C LYS A 382 22.09 20.50 8.93
N TYR A 383 23.26 20.15 8.39
CA TYR A 383 24.51 20.11 9.13
C TYR A 383 25.37 21.32 8.76
N ASP A 384 25.99 21.95 9.76
CA ASP A 384 26.76 23.18 9.60
C ASP A 384 28.18 22.95 9.06
N MET A 385 28.38 21.90 8.25
CA MET A 385 29.66 21.50 7.66
C MET A 385 29.42 20.86 6.30
N THR A 386 30.44 20.86 5.44
CA THR A 386 30.42 20.10 4.19
C THR A 386 30.64 18.60 4.46
N LEU A 387 30.32 17.77 3.47
CA LEU A 387 30.55 16.32 3.57
C LEU A 387 32.05 16.02 3.74
N ASN A 388 32.91 16.73 3.00
CA ASN A 388 34.36 16.56 3.07
C ASN A 388 34.92 16.97 4.44
N GLU A 389 34.51 18.11 5.00
CA GLU A 389 34.93 18.53 6.35
C GLU A 389 34.58 17.48 7.40
N PHE A 390 33.42 16.84 7.28
CA PHE A 390 33.00 15.81 8.21
C PHE A 390 33.82 14.52 8.07
N ILE A 391 34.14 14.12 6.84
CA ILE A 391 35.01 12.96 6.55
C ILE A 391 36.42 13.20 7.09
N GLU A 392 37.00 14.39 6.89
CA GLU A 392 38.35 14.68 7.38
C GLU A 392 38.41 14.70 8.92
N LYS A 393 37.36 15.21 9.59
CA LYS A 393 37.21 15.10 11.06
C LYS A 393 37.21 13.64 11.54
N GLN A 394 36.55 12.75 10.81
CA GLN A 394 36.57 11.30 11.10
C GLN A 394 37.96 10.70 10.84
N GLY A 395 38.65 11.15 9.80
CA GLY A 395 40.03 10.75 9.51
C GLY A 395 41.03 11.12 10.61
N GLN A 396 40.90 12.32 11.19
CA GLN A 396 41.71 12.77 12.33
C GLN A 396 41.55 11.88 13.58
N ARG A 397 40.42 11.18 13.71
CA ARG A 397 40.17 10.19 14.78
C ARG A 397 40.68 8.79 14.45
N GLY A 398 41.31 8.59 13.30
CA GLY A 398 41.92 7.32 12.90
C GLY A 398 41.12 6.49 11.90
N TRP A 399 40.15 7.08 11.20
CA TRP A 399 39.31 6.45 10.14
C TRP A 399 38.36 5.35 10.62
N GLY A 400 38.52 4.85 11.84
CA GLY A 400 37.76 3.70 12.35
C GLY A 400 38.18 2.40 11.68
N GLU A 401 37.33 1.39 11.80
CA GLU A 401 37.65 0.02 11.45
C GLU A 401 36.55 -0.64 10.63
N GLN A 402 36.83 -1.82 10.10
CA GLN A 402 35.87 -2.69 9.43
C GLN A 402 36.16 -4.14 9.79
N TRP A 403 35.11 -4.89 10.09
CA TRP A 403 35.21 -6.35 10.23
C TRP A 403 35.25 -7.03 8.85
N VAL A 404 36.33 -7.74 8.55
CA VAL A 404 36.55 -8.50 7.31
C VAL A 404 37.36 -9.75 7.63
N ASN A 405 36.95 -10.91 7.08
CA ASN A 405 37.62 -12.20 7.25
C ASN A 405 37.91 -12.58 8.73
N GLY A 406 36.97 -12.31 9.64
CA GLY A 406 37.10 -12.73 11.04
C GLY A 406 37.94 -11.80 11.93
N GLY A 407 38.28 -10.59 11.46
CA GLY A 407 38.98 -9.60 12.28
C GLY A 407 38.73 -8.15 11.86
N PHE A 408 39.09 -7.21 12.74
CA PHE A 408 39.04 -5.78 12.45
C PHE A 408 40.27 -5.33 11.65
N ARG A 409 40.04 -4.49 10.65
CA ARG A 409 41.08 -3.79 9.88
C ARG A 409 40.76 -2.30 9.83
N LYS A 410 41.79 -1.46 9.77
CA LYS A 410 41.62 -0.01 9.62
C LYS A 410 40.86 0.33 8.33
N ALA A 411 39.84 1.19 8.44
CA ALA A 411 39.09 1.66 7.29
C ALA A 411 39.90 2.70 6.49
N ASN A 412 39.62 2.81 5.20
CA ASN A 412 40.17 3.86 4.34
C ASN A 412 39.14 4.99 4.15
N ARG A 413 39.60 6.14 3.63
CA ARG A 413 38.78 7.32 3.40
C ARG A 413 37.54 7.02 2.53
N THR A 414 37.70 6.28 1.44
CA THR A 414 36.61 5.93 0.51
C THR A 414 35.49 5.15 1.20
N LEU A 415 35.85 4.22 2.09
CA LEU A 415 34.88 3.43 2.83
C LEU A 415 34.12 4.30 3.85
N VAL A 416 34.82 5.20 4.55
CA VAL A 416 34.20 6.16 5.47
C VAL A 416 33.25 7.08 4.72
N GLU A 417 33.70 7.65 3.59
CA GLU A 417 32.87 8.49 2.72
C GLU A 417 31.60 7.77 2.26
N TYR A 418 31.72 6.51 1.84
CA TYR A 418 30.58 5.71 1.40
C TYR A 418 29.49 5.61 2.48
N TYR A 419 29.86 5.33 3.74
CA TYR A 419 28.89 5.16 4.83
C TYR A 419 28.41 6.47 5.48
N ILE A 420 29.15 7.57 5.31
CA ILE A 420 28.72 8.90 5.76
C ILE A 420 27.75 9.54 4.75
N ASN A 421 27.94 9.31 3.45
CA ASN A 421 27.16 10.01 2.43
C ASN A 421 25.70 9.52 2.38
N PRO A 422 24.69 10.34 2.77
CA PRO A 422 23.30 9.90 2.85
C PRO A 422 22.68 9.59 1.48
N LYS A 423 23.23 10.15 0.40
CA LYS A 423 22.75 9.89 -0.96
C LYS A 423 22.88 8.42 -1.36
N ASN A 424 23.83 7.71 -0.78
CA ASN A 424 24.05 6.28 -1.03
C ASN A 424 22.95 5.39 -0.43
N PHE A 425 22.14 5.93 0.48
CA PHE A 425 21.22 5.12 1.29
C PHE A 425 19.77 5.60 1.31
N ILE A 426 19.50 6.85 0.95
CA ILE A 426 18.13 7.41 1.03
C ILE A 426 17.11 6.65 0.15
N ASN A 427 17.55 6.17 -1.01
CA ASN A 427 16.74 5.39 -1.94
C ASN A 427 16.98 3.88 -1.81
N ASP A 428 17.83 3.45 -0.88
CA ASP A 428 18.08 2.02 -0.61
C ASP A 428 16.99 1.48 0.33
N GLU A 429 16.41 0.34 -0.03
CA GLU A 429 15.25 -0.26 0.69
C GLU A 429 15.54 -0.46 2.18
N TYR A 430 16.78 -0.84 2.50
CA TYR A 430 17.25 -1.09 3.85
C TYR A 430 18.03 0.11 4.40
N GLY A 431 18.91 0.68 3.59
CA GLY A 431 19.86 1.72 3.95
C GLY A 431 19.19 2.95 4.55
N LYS A 432 17.97 3.30 4.12
CA LYS A 432 17.23 4.42 4.69
C LYS A 432 16.95 4.27 6.20
N TYR A 433 16.86 3.03 6.71
CA TYR A 433 16.58 2.75 8.12
C TYR A 433 17.70 3.17 9.07
N GLN A 434 18.91 3.45 8.58
CA GLN A 434 19.92 4.07 9.43
C GLN A 434 19.54 5.49 9.88
N PHE A 435 18.65 6.15 9.14
CA PHE A 435 18.14 7.49 9.44
C PHE A 435 16.84 7.46 10.25
N LEU A 436 16.32 6.29 10.60
CA LEU A 436 15.09 6.16 11.38
C LEU A 436 15.29 6.75 12.77
N LYS A 437 14.32 7.55 13.22
CA LYS A 437 14.19 7.99 14.61
C LYS A 437 13.90 6.79 15.51
N LEU A 438 14.81 6.54 16.45
CA LEU A 438 14.81 5.37 17.33
C LEU A 438 13.96 5.56 18.59
N ASN A 439 13.13 6.61 18.65
CA ASN A 439 12.18 6.81 19.74
C ASN A 439 11.06 5.76 19.70
N TYR A 440 10.37 5.55 20.82
CA TYR A 440 9.34 4.53 20.93
C TYR A 440 8.21 4.75 19.91
N VAL A 441 7.84 3.68 19.22
CA VAL A 441 6.65 3.59 18.39
C VAL A 441 5.82 2.41 18.87
N ALA A 442 4.51 2.61 19.03
CA ALA A 442 3.60 1.53 19.39
C ALA A 442 3.31 0.66 18.17
N GLY A 443 3.07 -0.64 18.42
CA GLY A 443 2.57 -1.56 17.39
C GLY A 443 3.17 -2.96 17.42
N LEU A 444 4.31 -3.16 18.10
CA LEU A 444 4.89 -4.49 18.35
C LEU A 444 4.39 -5.07 19.68
N THR A 445 3.93 -6.32 19.62
CA THR A 445 3.51 -7.11 20.79
C THR A 445 4.65 -7.96 21.34
N VAL A 446 4.50 -8.52 22.54
CA VAL A 446 5.49 -9.45 23.11
C VAL A 446 5.68 -10.67 22.19
N ASP A 447 4.60 -11.15 21.57
CA ASP A 447 4.63 -12.30 20.67
C ASP A 447 5.39 -11.99 19.38
N ASP A 448 5.17 -10.81 18.77
CA ASP A 448 5.94 -10.37 17.60
C ASP A 448 7.45 -10.37 17.90
N LEU A 449 7.84 -9.89 19.09
CA LEU A 449 9.23 -9.84 19.52
C LEU A 449 9.77 -11.24 19.81
N ASN A 450 9.00 -12.11 20.48
CA ASN A 450 9.42 -13.47 20.81
C ASN A 450 9.59 -14.34 19.57
N MET A 451 8.70 -14.23 18.58
CA MET A 451 8.85 -14.90 17.29
C MET A 451 10.16 -14.51 16.59
N PHE A 452 10.58 -13.26 16.71
CA PHE A 452 11.84 -12.80 16.12
C PHE A 452 13.08 -13.25 16.91
N LEU A 453 12.92 -13.47 18.22
CA LEU A 453 14.00 -13.89 19.13
C LEU A 453 14.21 -15.41 19.17
N GLU A 454 13.41 -16.19 18.45
CA GLU A 454 13.59 -17.65 18.34
C GLU A 454 14.98 -18.00 17.81
N GLY A 455 15.69 -18.90 18.51
CA GLY A 455 17.05 -19.30 18.16
C GLY A 455 18.15 -18.25 18.42
N GLN A 456 17.81 -17.10 19.04
CA GLN A 456 18.75 -16.03 19.42
C GLN A 456 19.40 -16.28 20.81
N GLY A 457 19.61 -17.55 21.17
CA GLY A 457 20.33 -17.94 22.39
C GLY A 457 19.67 -17.38 23.66
N VAL A 458 20.45 -16.72 24.52
CA VAL A 458 19.94 -16.18 25.80
C VAL A 458 18.84 -15.11 25.64
N LEU A 459 18.70 -14.54 24.43
CA LEU A 459 17.68 -13.54 24.13
C LEU A 459 16.32 -14.17 23.83
N GLU A 460 16.26 -15.49 23.60
CA GLU A 460 15.03 -16.20 23.28
C GLU A 460 13.99 -16.07 24.41
N GLY A 461 12.74 -15.80 24.01
CA GLY A 461 11.62 -15.57 24.93
C GLY A 461 11.71 -14.29 25.77
N LYS A 462 12.66 -13.38 25.50
CA LYS A 462 12.86 -12.14 26.28
C LYS A 462 12.10 -10.93 25.75
N GLY A 463 11.14 -11.12 24.84
CA GLY A 463 10.35 -10.05 24.22
C GLY A 463 9.68 -9.12 25.24
N ALA A 464 9.21 -9.64 26.37
CA ALA A 464 8.62 -8.85 27.45
C ALA A 464 9.62 -7.85 28.06
N ALA A 465 10.87 -8.27 28.32
CA ALA A 465 11.92 -7.40 28.86
C ALA A 465 12.33 -6.31 27.87
N PHE A 466 12.41 -6.64 26.57
CA PHE A 466 12.65 -5.65 25.52
C PHE A 466 11.52 -4.63 25.43
N LEU A 467 10.25 -5.06 25.48
CA LEU A 467 9.10 -4.16 25.39
C LEU A 467 8.96 -3.27 26.63
N GLU A 468 9.22 -3.82 27.83
CA GLU A 468 9.25 -3.04 29.07
C GLU A 468 10.29 -1.92 28.98
N ALA A 469 11.51 -2.28 28.61
CA ALA A 469 12.61 -1.34 28.56
C ALA A 469 12.47 -0.31 27.44
N ALA A 470 11.88 -0.70 26.30
CA ALA A 470 11.46 0.21 25.22
C ALA A 470 10.49 1.29 25.72
N LYS A 471 9.41 0.88 26.39
CA LYS A 471 8.40 1.80 26.96
C LYS A 471 9.00 2.70 28.01
N LYS A 472 9.74 2.13 28.97
CA LYS A 472 10.37 2.84 30.08
C LYS A 472 11.31 3.95 29.59
N ASN A 473 12.03 3.70 28.50
CA ASN A 473 13.07 4.59 28.01
C ASN A 473 12.70 5.38 26.76
N ASN A 474 11.45 5.32 26.27
CA ASN A 474 11.05 5.94 25.01
C ASN A 474 11.97 5.57 23.81
N VAL A 475 12.30 4.28 23.69
CA VAL A 475 13.13 3.74 22.61
C VAL A 475 12.38 2.69 21.82
N ASN A 476 12.61 2.62 20.51
CA ASN A 476 11.98 1.67 19.60
C ASN A 476 12.39 0.22 19.96
N PRO A 477 11.44 -0.69 20.29
CA PRO A 477 11.75 -2.06 20.66
C PRO A 477 12.44 -2.85 19.53
N ALA A 478 12.16 -2.53 18.26
CA ALA A 478 12.82 -3.17 17.12
C ALA A 478 14.32 -2.86 17.07
N TYR A 479 14.69 -1.60 17.33
CA TYR A 479 16.11 -1.20 17.42
C TYR A 479 16.81 -1.90 18.56
N LEU A 480 16.16 -2.02 19.72
CA LEU A 480 16.77 -2.61 20.89
C LEU A 480 17.12 -4.08 20.70
N ILE A 481 16.26 -4.83 20.01
CA ILE A 481 16.52 -6.22 19.63
C ILE A 481 17.61 -6.29 18.55
N ALA A 482 17.51 -5.48 17.49
CA ALA A 482 18.51 -5.45 16.42
C ALA A 482 19.93 -5.18 16.96
N HIS A 483 20.02 -4.26 17.92
CA HIS A 483 21.24 -3.91 18.60
C HIS A 483 21.75 -5.02 19.51
N ALA A 484 20.89 -5.60 20.36
CA ALA A 484 21.29 -6.72 21.20
C ALA A 484 21.76 -7.93 20.37
N ILE A 485 21.08 -8.26 19.26
CA ILE A 485 21.47 -9.36 18.37
C ILE A 485 22.87 -9.11 17.79
N LEU A 486 23.15 -7.88 17.31
CA LEU A 486 24.47 -7.57 16.77
C LEU A 486 25.56 -7.70 17.84
N GLU A 487 25.38 -7.06 19.00
CA GLU A 487 26.41 -6.99 20.05
C GLU A 487 26.67 -8.35 20.72
N THR A 488 25.70 -9.26 20.67
CA THR A 488 25.79 -10.58 21.32
C THR A 488 26.04 -11.72 20.35
N GLY A 489 26.10 -11.45 19.03
CA GLY A 489 26.15 -12.49 18.01
C GLY A 489 24.94 -13.43 18.08
N GLY A 490 23.74 -12.86 18.23
CA GLY A 490 22.48 -13.60 18.42
C GLY A 490 22.40 -14.31 19.77
N GLY A 491 22.74 -13.59 20.85
CA GLY A 491 22.67 -14.05 22.24
C GLY A 491 23.67 -15.14 22.64
N LYS A 492 24.74 -15.34 21.85
CA LYS A 492 25.68 -16.46 21.99
C LYS A 492 27.05 -16.05 22.56
N SER A 493 27.33 -14.74 22.64
CA SER A 493 28.59 -14.22 23.17
C SER A 493 28.79 -14.59 24.64
N LYS A 494 30.05 -14.61 25.10
CA LYS A 494 30.39 -14.94 26.50
C LYS A 494 29.73 -13.96 27.49
N LEU A 495 29.75 -12.67 27.18
CA LEU A 495 29.12 -11.63 28.00
C LEU A 495 27.58 -11.77 28.05
N ALA A 496 26.96 -12.21 26.95
CA ALA A 496 25.52 -12.43 26.89
C ALA A 496 25.10 -13.69 27.66
N LYS A 497 25.86 -14.78 27.57
CA LYS A 497 25.58 -16.04 28.30
C LYS A 497 25.86 -15.94 29.80
N GLY A 498 26.63 -14.95 30.21
CA GLY A 498 26.93 -14.63 31.59
C GLY A 498 28.38 -14.94 31.97
N VAL A 499 28.92 -14.12 32.89
CA VAL A 499 30.27 -14.26 33.44
C VAL A 499 30.18 -14.29 34.96
N LEU A 500 30.79 -15.30 35.59
CA LEU A 500 30.92 -15.33 37.04
C LEU A 500 31.93 -14.27 37.49
N VAL A 501 31.48 -13.29 38.27
CA VAL A 501 32.32 -12.23 38.82
C VAL A 501 32.48 -12.46 40.32
N SER A 502 33.73 -12.60 40.77
CA SER A 502 34.13 -12.74 42.18
C SER A 502 34.98 -11.59 42.69
N SER A 503 35.38 -10.65 41.83
CA SER A 503 36.13 -9.45 42.17
C SER A 503 35.70 -8.29 41.26
N VAL A 504 35.66 -7.08 41.81
CA VAL A 504 35.34 -5.83 41.09
C VAL A 504 36.38 -4.77 41.47
N ASP A 505 37.00 -4.12 40.48
CA ASP A 505 38.11 -3.16 40.67
C ASP A 505 39.25 -3.72 41.56
N GLY A 506 39.51 -5.03 41.46
CA GLY A 506 40.53 -5.73 42.26
C GLY A 506 40.12 -6.07 43.70
N LYS A 507 38.87 -5.79 44.10
CA LYS A 507 38.34 -6.14 45.44
C LYS A 507 37.41 -7.35 45.37
N PRO A 508 37.55 -8.35 46.27
CA PRO A 508 36.61 -9.46 46.34
C PRO A 508 35.17 -9.01 46.57
N VAL A 509 34.23 -9.65 45.87
CA VAL A 509 32.78 -9.45 46.03
C VAL A 509 32.07 -10.79 46.12
N LYS A 510 30.82 -10.82 46.59
CA LYS A 510 30.00 -12.04 46.58
C LYS A 510 29.90 -12.58 45.14
N PRO A 511 30.34 -13.81 44.84
CA PRO A 511 30.29 -14.34 43.49
C PRO A 511 28.88 -14.32 42.91
N ARG A 512 28.71 -13.70 41.73
CA ARG A 512 27.45 -13.69 40.98
C ARG A 512 27.72 -13.77 39.49
N VAL A 513 26.84 -14.45 38.76
CA VAL A 513 26.82 -14.41 37.30
C VAL A 513 26.22 -13.07 36.85
N THR A 514 26.93 -12.37 35.98
CA THR A 514 26.49 -11.09 35.41
C THR A 514 26.36 -11.19 33.90
N TYR A 515 25.40 -10.45 33.35
CA TYR A 515 25.03 -10.49 31.94
C TYR A 515 25.20 -9.10 31.32
N ASN A 516 25.65 -9.02 30.06
CA ASN A 516 25.75 -7.75 29.32
C ASN A 516 25.35 -7.97 27.85
N MET A 517 24.22 -7.37 27.46
CA MET A 517 23.59 -7.61 26.14
C MET A 517 23.99 -6.59 25.06
N TYR A 518 24.82 -5.60 25.40
CA TYR A 518 25.11 -4.47 24.53
C TYR A 518 26.60 -4.13 24.46
N GLY A 519 27.47 -4.98 25.03
CA GLY A 519 28.91 -4.70 25.08
C GLY A 519 29.27 -3.45 25.88
N ILE A 520 28.40 -2.98 26.78
CA ILE A 520 28.61 -1.73 27.50
C ILE A 520 29.86 -1.85 28.38
N LYS A 521 30.80 -0.91 28.20
CA LYS A 521 32.10 -0.86 28.89
C LYS A 521 33.04 -2.04 28.56
N ALA A 522 32.90 -2.67 27.40
CA ALA A 522 33.83 -3.68 26.89
C ALA A 522 35.08 -3.03 26.26
N TYR A 523 35.98 -2.52 27.09
CA TYR A 523 37.21 -1.85 26.62
C TYR A 523 38.22 -2.85 26.03
N ASP A 524 38.92 -2.45 24.96
CA ASP A 524 39.86 -3.30 24.20
C ASP A 524 40.93 -3.98 25.07
N SER A 525 41.37 -3.34 26.14
CA SER A 525 42.40 -3.88 27.04
C SER A 525 41.97 -5.15 27.78
N ASN A 526 40.68 -5.27 28.15
CA ASN A 526 40.10 -6.51 28.67
C ASN A 526 38.57 -6.46 28.63
N PRO A 527 37.95 -6.70 27.46
CA PRO A 527 36.54 -6.39 27.24
C PRO A 527 35.62 -7.23 28.11
N ILE A 528 35.97 -8.49 28.38
CA ILE A 528 35.18 -9.40 29.21
C ILE A 528 35.21 -8.94 30.68
N LYS A 529 36.39 -8.62 31.22
CA LYS A 529 36.54 -8.18 32.62
C LYS A 529 35.76 -6.91 32.88
N TYR A 530 36.04 -5.84 32.13
CA TYR A 530 35.45 -4.53 32.43
C TYR A 530 33.93 -4.51 32.21
N ALA A 531 33.42 -5.18 31.18
CA ALA A 531 31.99 -5.26 30.93
C ALA A 531 31.25 -6.09 31.99
N SER A 532 31.84 -7.19 32.48
CA SER A 532 31.23 -8.05 33.50
C SER A 532 31.28 -7.44 34.90
N GLU A 533 32.36 -6.74 35.26
CA GLU A 533 32.46 -5.96 36.50
C GLU A 533 31.50 -4.76 36.48
N TYR A 534 31.35 -4.07 35.35
CA TYR A 534 30.34 -3.02 35.20
C TYR A 534 28.92 -3.59 35.37
N ALA A 535 28.61 -4.71 34.71
CA ALA A 535 27.34 -5.41 34.88
C ALA A 535 27.07 -5.82 36.34
N TYR A 536 28.10 -6.22 37.09
CA TYR A 536 28.01 -6.47 38.53
C TYR A 536 27.58 -5.21 39.29
N LYS A 537 28.26 -4.09 39.06
CA LYS A 537 27.96 -2.79 39.70
C LYS A 537 26.54 -2.30 39.40
N GLN A 538 26.00 -2.63 38.21
CA GLN A 538 24.64 -2.27 37.81
C GLN A 538 23.57 -3.30 38.25
N GLY A 539 23.97 -4.41 38.89
CA GLY A 539 23.04 -5.44 39.36
C GLY A 539 22.42 -6.29 38.24
N TRP A 540 23.09 -6.43 37.11
CA TRP A 540 22.64 -7.18 35.93
C TRP A 540 22.84 -8.69 36.11
N PHE A 541 22.16 -9.25 37.12
CA PHE A 541 22.27 -10.66 37.52
C PHE A 541 21.30 -11.61 36.81
N THR A 542 20.50 -11.09 35.87
CA THR A 542 19.68 -11.90 34.96
C THR A 542 19.72 -11.29 33.56
N PRO A 543 19.44 -12.07 32.50
CA PRO A 543 19.32 -11.56 31.15
C PRO A 543 18.36 -10.35 31.03
N GLU A 544 17.19 -10.42 31.68
CA GLU A 544 16.18 -9.36 31.65
C GLU A 544 16.70 -8.07 32.28
N LYS A 545 17.38 -8.16 33.44
CA LYS A 545 17.98 -7.00 34.09
C LYS A 545 19.08 -6.37 33.23
N ALA A 546 19.87 -7.18 32.54
CA ALA A 546 20.88 -6.69 31.60
C ALA A 546 20.27 -6.02 30.36
N ILE A 547 19.16 -6.57 29.83
CA ILE A 547 18.38 -5.95 28.75
C ILE A 547 17.87 -4.58 29.23
N ILE A 548 17.09 -4.53 30.32
CA ILE A 548 16.46 -3.29 30.80
C ILE A 548 17.50 -2.23 31.18
N GLY A 549 18.53 -2.64 31.93
CA GLY A 549 19.58 -1.74 32.39
C GLY A 549 20.48 -1.23 31.27
N GLY A 550 20.90 -2.10 30.35
CA GLY A 550 21.72 -1.71 29.22
C GLY A 550 21.01 -0.76 28.26
N GLN A 551 19.72 -0.97 28.03
CA GLN A 551 18.91 -0.02 27.26
C GLN A 551 18.74 1.32 27.94
N THR A 552 18.58 1.33 29.27
CA THR A 552 18.53 2.57 30.04
C THR A 552 19.83 3.38 29.86
N TYR A 553 20.98 2.70 29.82
CA TYR A 553 22.26 3.32 29.49
C TYR A 553 22.29 3.89 28.06
N ILE A 554 21.90 3.11 27.05
CA ILE A 554 21.90 3.56 25.64
C ILE A 554 20.95 4.76 25.45
N ALA A 555 19.74 4.66 25.99
CA ALA A 555 18.73 5.71 25.91
C ALA A 555 19.24 7.01 26.53
N LYS A 556 19.80 6.96 27.74
CA LYS A 556 20.32 8.14 28.44
C LYS A 556 21.49 8.79 27.71
N ASN A 557 22.46 8.00 27.25
CA ASN A 557 23.71 8.53 26.71
C ASN A 557 23.61 8.93 25.23
N TYR A 558 22.68 8.35 24.46
CA TYR A 558 22.56 8.59 23.02
C TYR A 558 21.18 9.11 22.60
N ILE A 559 20.12 8.28 22.67
CA ILE A 559 18.83 8.54 22.01
C ILE A 559 18.07 9.71 22.67
N ASN A 560 18.03 9.74 23.99
CA ASN A 560 17.37 10.79 24.78
C ASN A 560 18.37 11.85 25.28
N ASN A 561 19.61 11.82 24.80
CA ASN A 561 20.62 12.81 25.16
C ASN A 561 20.25 14.16 24.52
N LYS A 562 19.82 15.11 25.35
CA LYS A 562 19.37 16.43 24.90
C LYS A 562 20.45 17.27 24.21
N LYS A 563 21.73 17.02 24.52
CA LYS A 563 22.88 17.74 23.95
C LYS A 563 23.29 17.13 22.61
N LEU A 564 23.54 15.82 22.58
CA LEU A 564 24.09 15.15 21.41
C LEU A 564 23.04 14.76 20.37
N LYS A 565 21.79 14.52 20.79
CA LYS A 565 20.64 14.17 19.93
C LYS A 565 20.93 13.00 18.98
N GLN A 566 21.56 11.95 19.50
CA GLN A 566 21.93 10.76 18.73
C GLN A 566 20.78 9.76 18.68
N ASP A 567 19.71 10.16 18.02
CA ASP A 567 18.40 9.49 17.99
C ASP A 567 18.13 8.72 16.69
N THR A 568 19.16 8.51 15.86
CA THR A 568 19.17 7.64 14.67
C THR A 568 20.44 6.79 14.69
N LEU A 569 20.44 5.61 14.05
CA LEU A 569 21.65 4.76 13.94
C LEU A 569 22.82 5.54 13.32
N TYR A 570 22.53 6.37 12.31
CA TYR A 570 23.49 7.27 11.69
C TYR A 570 24.13 8.22 12.70
N LYS A 571 23.33 8.91 13.52
CA LYS A 571 23.86 9.85 14.51
C LYS A 571 24.55 9.15 15.67
N ILE A 572 24.14 7.94 16.04
CA ILE A 572 24.83 7.13 17.05
C ILE A 572 26.22 6.72 16.54
N ARG A 573 26.33 6.33 15.27
CA ARG A 573 27.62 5.95 14.68
C ARG A 573 28.53 7.14 14.45
N TRP A 574 28.05 8.20 13.81
CA TRP A 574 28.89 9.28 13.28
C TRP A 574 28.95 10.53 14.16
N SER A 575 28.03 10.66 15.11
CA SER A 575 27.97 11.74 16.12
C SER A 575 28.30 13.14 15.57
N PRO A 576 27.47 13.68 14.65
CA PRO A 576 27.77 14.93 13.94
C PRO A 576 27.91 16.16 14.86
N ASN A 577 27.31 16.12 16.05
CA ASN A 577 27.37 17.20 17.03
C ASN A 577 28.61 17.11 17.94
N ASP A 578 29.21 15.93 18.06
CA ASP A 578 30.42 15.68 18.84
C ASP A 578 31.05 14.38 18.37
N ILE A 579 32.00 14.48 17.43
CA ILE A 579 32.64 13.31 16.82
C ILE A 579 33.37 12.43 17.83
N THR A 580 33.58 12.85 19.09
CA THR A 580 34.26 12.04 20.10
C THR A 580 33.34 11.01 20.77
N HIS A 581 32.02 11.20 20.67
CA HIS A 581 31.00 10.38 21.32
C HIS A 581 30.32 9.41 20.34
N GLU A 582 31.10 8.49 19.80
CA GLU A 582 30.61 7.44 18.90
C GLU A 582 30.39 6.13 19.66
N TYR A 583 29.40 5.34 19.24
CA TYR A 583 29.14 4.05 19.87
C TYR A 583 30.15 2.96 19.47
N ALA A 584 30.65 3.00 18.22
CA ALA A 584 31.51 1.96 17.66
C ALA A 584 32.53 2.53 16.66
N THR A 585 33.69 1.87 16.55
CA THR A 585 34.73 2.16 15.56
C THR A 585 34.39 1.58 14.18
N ASP A 586 33.60 0.49 14.13
CA ASP A 586 33.20 -0.16 12.87
C ASP A 586 32.37 0.78 12.00
N VAL A 587 32.90 1.16 10.84
CA VAL A 587 32.23 2.05 9.87
C VAL A 587 30.92 1.46 9.34
N ARG A 588 30.74 0.13 9.44
CA ARG A 588 29.52 -0.59 9.03
C ARG A 588 28.50 -0.77 10.16
N TRP A 589 28.78 -0.32 11.38
CA TRP A 589 27.96 -0.63 12.56
C TRP A 589 26.48 -0.26 12.40
N ALA A 590 26.19 0.93 11.84
CA ALA A 590 24.82 1.36 11.59
C ALA A 590 24.13 0.46 10.55
N TYR A 591 24.83 0.14 9.46
CA TYR A 591 24.30 -0.67 8.36
C TYR A 591 24.05 -2.13 8.77
N LYS A 592 24.87 -2.71 9.66
CA LYS A 592 24.75 -4.13 10.07
C LYS A 592 23.44 -4.49 10.78
N GLN A 593 22.72 -3.51 11.30
CA GLN A 593 21.52 -3.73 12.12
C GLN A 593 20.21 -3.43 11.38
N ILE A 594 20.28 -2.72 10.25
CA ILE A 594 19.09 -2.21 9.54
C ILE A 594 18.16 -3.34 9.09
N LYS A 595 18.71 -4.51 8.74
CA LYS A 595 17.92 -5.67 8.32
C LYS A 595 16.98 -6.11 9.45
N TYR A 596 17.52 -6.38 10.63
CA TYR A 596 16.72 -6.80 11.77
C TYR A 596 15.74 -5.70 12.22
N LEU A 597 16.18 -4.44 12.19
CA LEU A 597 15.33 -3.29 12.50
C LEU A 597 14.12 -3.21 11.55
N LYS A 598 14.35 -3.29 10.24
CA LYS A 598 13.31 -3.24 9.22
C LYS A 598 12.35 -4.43 9.34
N GLU A 599 12.88 -5.66 9.43
CA GLU A 599 12.05 -6.87 9.49
C GLU A 599 11.11 -6.88 10.69
N LEU A 600 11.56 -6.40 11.85
CA LEU A 600 10.71 -6.19 13.02
C LEU A 600 9.68 -5.09 12.78
N LEU A 601 10.08 -3.94 12.23
CA LEU A 601 9.14 -2.83 11.97
C LEU A 601 8.08 -3.16 10.92
N ASP A 602 8.39 -4.02 9.95
CA ASP A 602 7.44 -4.52 8.96
C ASP A 602 6.29 -5.32 9.62
N LYS A 603 6.48 -5.84 10.85
CA LYS A 603 5.39 -6.43 11.65
C LYS A 603 4.48 -5.38 12.27
N SER A 604 4.98 -4.18 12.51
CA SER A 604 4.23 -3.07 13.09
C SER A 604 3.43 -2.31 12.02
N LYS A 605 2.37 -2.94 11.51
CA LYS A 605 1.54 -2.43 10.39
C LYS A 605 1.00 -1.00 10.56
N ARG A 606 0.91 -0.50 11.79
CA ARG A 606 0.37 0.83 12.14
C ARG A 606 1.43 1.81 12.65
N ALA A 607 2.72 1.44 12.63
CA ALA A 607 3.76 2.38 13.06
C ALA A 607 3.88 3.53 12.05
N PHE A 608 4.00 4.74 12.59
CA PHE A 608 4.38 5.92 11.84
C PHE A 608 5.88 6.16 12.00
N LEU A 609 6.65 5.98 10.94
CA LEU A 609 8.11 6.04 10.96
C LEU A 609 8.60 7.43 10.56
N ILE A 610 9.55 7.98 11.32
CA ILE A 610 10.15 9.28 10.99
C ILE A 610 11.62 9.04 10.65
N PHE A 611 12.04 9.49 9.48
CA PHE A 611 13.43 9.43 9.01
C PHE A 611 14.03 10.84 9.04
N GLU A 612 15.24 10.96 9.59
CA GLU A 612 15.99 12.23 9.63
C GLU A 612 17.26 12.13 8.78
N ILE A 613 17.18 12.64 7.56
CA ILE A 613 18.24 12.58 6.56
C ILE A 613 19.17 13.80 6.74
N PRO A 614 20.49 13.60 6.92
CA PRO A 614 21.43 14.70 7.00
C PRO A 614 21.58 15.42 5.66
N VAL A 615 21.67 16.74 5.70
CA VAL A 615 21.96 17.60 4.55
C VAL A 615 23.18 18.45 4.87
N PHE A 616 24.31 18.10 4.27
CA PHE A 616 25.56 18.84 4.38
C PHE A 616 25.51 20.14 3.58
N LYS A 617 26.35 21.12 3.97
CA LYS A 617 26.62 22.29 3.13
C LYS A 617 27.18 21.86 1.77
N LYS A 618 26.90 22.64 0.74
CA LYS A 618 27.59 22.49 -0.55
C LYS A 618 29.04 22.92 -0.36
N ASP A 619 29.95 22.27 -1.08
CA ASP A 619 31.32 22.76 -1.21
C ASP A 619 31.25 24.12 -1.95
N ASN A 620 32.01 25.11 -1.46
CA ASN A 620 32.10 26.45 -2.07
C ASN A 620 32.97 26.44 -3.32
#